data_AF-A0A8K0I5P3-F1
#
_entry.id   AF-A0A8K0I5P3-F1
#
_cell.length_a   1.000
_cell.length_b   1.000
_cell.length_c   1.000
_cell.angle_alpha   90.00
_cell.angle_beta   90.00
_cell.angle_gamma   90.00
#
_symmetry.space_group_name_H-M   'P 1'
#
loop_
_entity.id
_entity.type
_entity.pdbx_description
1 polymer ?
#
loop_
_entity_poly.entity_id
_entity_poly.type
_entity_poly.pdbx_seq_one_letter_code
_entity_poly.pdbx_strand_id
1 'polypeptide(L)'
;MARASPFFLVLISLGFFFVTYNLVTMVIHYQSAEQDQELIDGGSSTRSNDLKRLNEHKRLFHVALTATDAVYSKWQCRVMYYWYKKMKDREGSEMGGFTRVLHSGSPDNLMEEIPTFVVDPLPEGRDRGYIVLNRPWAFVQWLQKATIEEDYILMAEPDHIFANPLPNLARGSDPAGFPFFYIKPSENEKIVRKFFPEEKGPLTSIDPIGNSPVIIQKSQLEKIAPTWMNVSLQMKDDPETDKAFGWVLEMYAYAIASALHGVRHILRKDFMIQPPWDLKVGKTFIIHYTYGCDYSLEGKLTYGKIGEWRFDKRTYILNAPPRNLSLPPPGVPESVVCP
;
A
#
# COMPACT_ATOMS: atom_id res chain seq x y z
N MET A 1 -33.59 -22.27 8.10
CA MET A 1 -32.14 -22.40 7.83
C MET A 1 -31.83 -21.71 6.51
N ALA A 2 -31.04 -20.64 6.57
CA ALA A 2 -30.76 -19.75 5.44
C ALA A 2 -29.94 -20.43 4.34
N ARG A 3 -30.35 -20.26 3.08
CA ARG A 3 -29.58 -20.67 1.89
C ARG A 3 -28.84 -19.43 1.34
N ALA A 4 -27.54 -19.57 1.09
CA ALA A 4 -26.68 -18.50 0.59
C ALA A 4 -27.15 -17.96 -0.77
N SER A 5 -26.93 -16.67 -1.01
CA SER A 5 -27.23 -16.02 -2.29
C SER A 5 -26.30 -16.55 -3.40
N PRO A 6 -26.83 -16.97 -4.57
CA PRO A 6 -26.04 -17.51 -5.69
C PRO A 6 -24.94 -16.57 -6.23
N PHE A 7 -25.06 -15.25 -6.04
CA PHE A 7 -24.07 -14.25 -6.50
C PHE A 7 -22.81 -14.20 -5.62
N PHE A 8 -22.93 -14.53 -4.33
CA PHE A 8 -21.83 -14.48 -3.38
C PHE A 8 -20.90 -15.70 -3.52
N LEU A 9 -21.39 -16.83 -4.01
CA LEU A 9 -20.59 -18.04 -4.26
C LEU A 9 -19.84 -18.01 -5.62
N VAL A 10 -20.33 -17.22 -6.58
CA VAL A 10 -19.71 -17.04 -7.92
C VAL A 10 -18.52 -16.07 -7.88
N LEU A 11 -18.55 -15.01 -7.05
CA LEU A 11 -17.41 -14.12 -6.80
C LEU A 11 -16.27 -14.79 -6.02
N ILE A 12 -16.61 -15.70 -5.11
CA ILE A 12 -15.63 -16.46 -4.33
C ILE A 12 -14.89 -17.49 -5.22
N SER A 13 -15.54 -18.08 -6.23
CA SER A 13 -14.95 -19.13 -7.07
C SER A 13 -14.14 -18.61 -8.27
N LEU A 14 -14.44 -17.42 -8.81
CA LEU A 14 -13.65 -16.79 -9.90
C LEU A 14 -12.41 -16.02 -9.38
N GLY A 15 -12.46 -15.45 -8.17
CA GLY A 15 -11.31 -14.83 -7.50
C GLY A 15 -10.19 -15.83 -7.13
N PHE A 16 -10.54 -17.11 -6.89
CA PHE A 16 -9.55 -18.18 -6.69
C PHE A 16 -8.77 -18.53 -7.96
N PHE A 17 -9.30 -18.25 -9.17
CA PHE A 17 -8.70 -18.59 -10.47
C PHE A 17 -7.72 -17.52 -11.01
N PHE A 18 -7.97 -16.23 -10.77
CA PHE A 18 -7.02 -15.14 -11.15
C PHE A 18 -5.78 -15.10 -10.24
N VAL A 19 -5.96 -15.47 -8.97
CA VAL A 19 -4.95 -15.40 -7.90
C VAL A 19 -3.96 -16.59 -7.95
N THR A 20 -4.33 -17.71 -8.56
CA THR A 20 -3.45 -18.87 -8.79
C THR A 20 -2.84 -18.89 -10.20
N TYR A 21 -3.51 -18.28 -11.19
CA TYR A 21 -3.04 -18.15 -12.59
C TYR A 21 -2.06 -16.97 -12.79
N ASN A 22 -2.01 -15.97 -11.90
CA ASN A 22 -0.83 -15.10 -11.71
C ASN A 22 0.26 -15.77 -10.86
N LEU A 23 0.50 -17.04 -11.16
CA LEU A 23 1.81 -17.37 -11.69
C LEU A 23 2.99 -16.96 -10.78
N VAL A 24 3.49 -17.87 -9.95
CA VAL A 24 4.00 -19.16 -10.44
C VAL A 24 4.93 -19.03 -11.69
N THR A 25 4.62 -18.27 -12.76
CA THR A 25 5.61 -17.93 -13.83
C THR A 25 6.50 -16.76 -13.44
N MET A 26 6.13 -15.92 -12.47
CA MET A 26 7.05 -14.88 -11.98
C MET A 26 7.94 -15.35 -10.84
N VAL A 27 7.70 -16.50 -10.19
CA VAL A 27 8.56 -17.02 -9.09
C VAL A 27 10.03 -16.93 -9.47
N ILE A 28 10.35 -17.28 -10.69
CA ILE A 28 11.63 -17.91 -10.99
C ILE A 28 12.45 -17.09 -11.98
N HIS A 29 11.83 -16.15 -12.70
CA HIS A 29 12.56 -15.35 -13.68
C HIS A 29 13.42 -14.23 -13.08
N TYR A 30 13.10 -13.67 -11.90
CA TYR A 30 13.87 -12.52 -11.35
C TYR A 30 14.87 -12.87 -10.24
N GLN A 31 14.73 -14.00 -9.54
CA GLN A 31 15.83 -14.52 -8.71
C GLN A 31 17.10 -14.84 -9.55
N SER A 32 16.96 -14.91 -10.88
CA SER A 32 18.02 -15.29 -11.83
C SER A 32 18.74 -14.10 -12.51
N ALA A 33 18.43 -12.84 -12.18
CA ALA A 33 18.91 -11.68 -12.97
C ALA A 33 19.73 -10.61 -12.23
N GLU A 34 19.84 -10.59 -10.89
CA GLU A 34 20.57 -9.49 -10.22
C GLU A 34 21.20 -9.89 -8.88
N GLN A 35 21.73 -11.12 -8.83
CA GLN A 35 22.92 -11.40 -8.01
C GLN A 35 24.15 -10.82 -8.73
N ASP A 36 24.10 -9.55 -9.10
CA ASP A 36 25.20 -8.84 -9.76
C ASP A 36 25.67 -7.67 -8.88
N GLN A 37 26.79 -7.96 -8.23
CA GLN A 37 27.93 -7.08 -7.99
C GLN A 37 27.85 -5.92 -6.97
N GLU A 38 28.53 -6.21 -5.87
CA GLU A 38 29.47 -5.35 -5.14
C GLU A 38 28.94 -4.21 -4.27
N LEU A 39 28.95 -4.51 -2.97
CA LEU A 39 29.40 -3.65 -1.89
C LEU A 39 30.45 -2.63 -2.37
N ILE A 40 30.05 -1.37 -2.54
CA ILE A 40 31.00 -0.26 -2.55
C ILE A 40 31.05 0.32 -1.14
N ASP A 41 32.06 -0.15 -0.41
CA ASP A 41 32.70 0.59 0.67
C ASP A 41 33.43 1.81 0.07
N GLY A 42 33.36 2.94 0.76
CA GLY A 42 33.84 4.22 0.23
C GLY A 42 33.37 5.40 1.06
N GLY A 43 33.77 5.43 2.32
CA GLY A 43 33.59 6.59 3.18
C GLY A 43 34.29 7.84 2.64
N SER A 44 33.58 8.97 2.66
CA SER A 44 34.19 10.29 2.74
C SER A 44 33.35 11.17 3.67
N SER A 45 33.86 11.33 4.88
CA SER A 45 33.44 12.34 5.84
C SER A 45 33.87 13.71 5.33
N THR A 46 32.92 14.62 5.09
CA THR A 46 32.97 16.04 5.46
C THR A 46 31.81 16.80 4.81
N ARG A 47 30.79 17.12 5.62
CA ARG A 47 29.85 18.26 5.52
C ARG A 47 28.49 17.87 6.10
N SER A 48 28.38 17.84 7.42
CA SER A 48 27.06 17.72 8.06
C SER A 48 26.88 18.58 9.30
N ASN A 49 27.83 19.47 9.61
CA ASN A 49 27.66 20.41 10.70
C ASN A 49 26.85 21.67 10.32
N ASP A 50 26.67 21.96 9.02
CA ASP A 50 25.93 23.15 8.56
C ASP A 50 24.42 22.94 8.34
N LEU A 51 23.92 21.70 8.40
CA LEU A 51 22.49 21.37 8.24
C LEU A 51 21.73 21.21 9.57
N LYS A 52 22.44 21.25 10.70
CA LYS A 52 21.84 21.07 12.04
C LYS A 52 21.01 22.27 12.53
N ARG A 53 20.88 23.34 11.74
CA ARG A 53 20.34 24.63 12.22
C ARG A 53 19.18 25.22 11.41
N LEU A 54 18.63 24.49 10.44
CA LEU A 54 17.53 24.97 9.59
C LEU A 54 16.35 23.98 9.56
N ASN A 55 15.79 23.70 10.74
CA ASN A 55 14.37 23.47 11.05
C ASN A 55 14.25 22.69 12.36
N GLU A 56 14.08 23.39 13.47
CA GLU A 56 13.75 22.83 14.78
C GLU A 56 12.29 22.30 14.87
N HIS A 57 11.58 22.21 13.75
CA HIS A 57 10.24 21.63 13.67
C HIS A 57 10.30 20.26 12.98
N LYS A 58 9.85 19.22 13.70
CA LYS A 58 9.61 17.89 13.12
C LYS A 58 8.73 18.05 11.88
N ARG A 59 9.09 17.40 10.77
CA ARG A 59 8.31 17.45 9.52
C ARG A 59 7.22 16.40 9.59
N LEU A 60 6.26 16.62 10.47
CA LEU A 60 5.21 15.65 10.73
C LEU A 60 4.42 15.33 9.47
N PHE A 61 4.01 14.06 9.34
CA PHE A 61 3.08 13.63 8.31
C PHE A 61 1.83 13.01 8.92
N HIS A 62 0.67 13.34 8.37
CA HIS A 62 -0.60 12.73 8.72
C HIS A 62 -0.71 11.33 8.14
N VAL A 63 -1.07 10.33 8.93
CA VAL A 63 -1.27 8.97 8.44
C VAL A 63 -2.71 8.82 7.96
N ALA A 64 -2.91 8.55 6.68
CA ALA A 64 -4.22 8.34 6.08
C ALA A 64 -4.33 6.91 5.54
N LEU A 65 -5.31 6.14 6.03
CA LEU A 65 -5.64 4.84 5.46
C LEU A 65 -7.08 4.83 4.95
N THR A 66 -7.29 4.34 3.74
CA THR A 66 -8.63 4.16 3.18
C THR A 66 -9.20 2.82 3.60
N ALA A 67 -10.48 2.79 3.99
CA ALA A 67 -11.12 1.59 4.50
C ALA A 67 -12.58 1.44 4.05
N THR A 68 -13.04 0.19 4.03
CA THR A 68 -14.46 -0.16 3.92
C THR A 68 -15.02 -0.49 5.30
N ASP A 69 -16.34 -0.61 5.40
CA ASP A 69 -17.07 -1.06 6.59
C ASP A 69 -17.09 -2.60 6.74
N ALA A 70 -16.48 -3.34 5.80
CA ALA A 70 -16.41 -4.79 5.83
C ALA A 70 -15.61 -5.29 7.04
N VAL A 71 -16.02 -6.43 7.63
CA VAL A 71 -15.32 -7.07 8.76
C VAL A 71 -13.83 -7.25 8.48
N TYR A 72 -13.50 -7.70 7.27
CA TYR A 72 -12.15 -7.83 6.77
C TYR A 72 -11.33 -6.53 6.91
N SER A 73 -11.85 -5.39 6.45
CA SER A 73 -11.15 -4.10 6.54
C SER A 73 -11.08 -3.61 7.99
N LYS A 74 -12.17 -3.78 8.76
CA LYS A 74 -12.28 -3.33 10.15
C LYS A 74 -11.18 -3.89 11.05
N TRP A 75 -10.96 -5.20 11.06
CA TRP A 75 -9.94 -5.78 11.96
C TRP A 75 -8.53 -5.34 11.55
N GLN A 76 -8.25 -5.21 10.25
CA GLN A 76 -6.98 -4.72 9.73
C GLN A 76 -6.72 -3.28 10.16
N CYS A 77 -7.72 -2.40 10.06
CA CYS A 77 -7.63 -1.00 10.53
C CYS A 77 -7.29 -0.92 12.03
N ARG A 78 -7.87 -1.79 12.86
CA ARG A 78 -7.55 -1.82 14.31
C ARG A 78 -6.12 -2.26 14.58
N VAL A 79 -5.62 -3.28 13.86
CA VAL A 79 -4.22 -3.75 13.98
C VAL A 79 -3.27 -2.63 13.58
N MET A 80 -3.49 -2.03 12.41
CA MET A 80 -2.67 -0.92 11.91
C MET A 80 -2.68 0.27 12.87
N TYR A 81 -3.87 0.68 13.37
CA TYR A 81 -3.99 1.80 14.32
C TYR A 81 -3.32 1.51 15.67
N TYR A 82 -3.37 0.26 16.15
CA TYR A 82 -2.62 -0.15 17.34
C TYR A 82 -1.12 0.09 17.15
N TRP A 83 -0.55 -0.36 16.02
CA TRP A 83 0.88 -0.20 15.74
C TRP A 83 1.29 1.25 15.48
N TYR A 84 0.43 2.04 14.83
CA TYR A 84 0.60 3.49 14.75
C TYR A 84 0.78 4.09 16.15
N LYS A 85 -0.12 3.80 17.10
CA LYS A 85 -0.01 4.31 18.48
C LYS A 85 1.25 3.84 19.18
N LYS A 86 1.76 2.63 18.88
CA LYS A 86 3.00 2.11 19.47
C LYS A 86 4.26 2.78 18.94
N MET A 87 4.23 3.32 17.73
CA MET A 87 5.39 3.87 17.04
C MET A 87 5.40 5.40 16.99
N LYS A 88 4.23 6.06 17.04
CA LYS A 88 4.08 7.54 16.90
C LYS A 88 5.00 8.34 17.82
N ASP A 89 5.02 7.97 19.09
CA ASP A 89 5.73 8.74 20.12
C ASP A 89 7.15 8.21 20.39
N ARG A 90 7.61 7.21 19.62
CA ARG A 90 8.98 6.70 19.74
C ARG A 90 9.98 7.68 19.13
N GLU A 91 11.19 7.68 19.68
CA GLU A 91 12.30 8.46 19.15
C GLU A 91 12.55 8.14 17.67
N GLY A 92 12.76 9.19 16.87
CA GLY A 92 12.93 9.07 15.42
C GLY A 92 11.63 9.03 14.61
N SER A 93 10.45 8.94 15.24
CA SER A 93 9.19 9.06 14.52
C SER A 93 8.82 10.52 14.24
N GLU A 94 8.33 10.76 13.03
CA GLU A 94 7.69 12.00 12.58
C GLU A 94 6.22 11.75 12.19
N MET A 95 5.57 10.72 12.75
CA MET A 95 4.14 10.51 12.57
C MET A 95 3.33 11.57 13.33
N GLY A 96 2.48 12.30 12.61
CA GLY A 96 1.53 13.27 13.14
C GLY A 96 0.19 12.63 13.46
N GLY A 97 -0.92 13.26 13.05
CA GLY A 97 -2.28 12.77 13.15
C GLY A 97 -2.54 11.48 12.36
N PHE A 98 -3.74 10.93 12.55
CA PHE A 98 -4.18 9.71 11.89
C PHE A 98 -5.63 9.86 11.48
N THR A 99 -5.97 9.43 10.27
CA THR A 99 -7.36 9.33 9.82
C THR A 99 -7.59 8.01 9.10
N ARG A 100 -8.62 7.29 9.53
CA ARG A 100 -9.28 6.27 8.72
C ARG A 100 -10.29 6.96 7.81
N VAL A 101 -10.02 6.98 6.50
CA VAL A 101 -10.95 7.51 5.50
C VAL A 101 -11.92 6.39 5.11
N LEU A 102 -13.09 6.39 5.74
CA LEU A 102 -14.11 5.36 5.59
C LEU A 102 -15.02 5.69 4.40
N HIS A 103 -14.88 4.93 3.32
CA HIS A 103 -15.59 5.18 2.05
C HIS A 103 -16.81 4.27 1.86
N SER A 104 -17.57 4.04 2.93
CA SER A 104 -18.85 3.32 2.92
C SER A 104 -20.06 4.24 2.80
N GLY A 105 -19.89 5.56 2.94
CA GLY A 105 -20.98 6.54 2.99
C GLY A 105 -21.78 6.52 4.29
N SER A 106 -21.35 5.75 5.30
CA SER A 106 -22.04 5.67 6.60
C SER A 106 -21.07 5.40 7.75
N PRO A 107 -21.33 5.96 8.94
CA PRO A 107 -20.50 5.72 10.11
C PRO A 107 -20.54 4.25 10.54
N ASP A 108 -19.50 3.80 11.23
CA ASP A 108 -19.45 2.47 11.84
C ASP A 108 -18.95 2.52 13.29
N ASN A 109 -19.00 1.38 13.96
CA ASN A 109 -18.61 1.24 15.37
C ASN A 109 -17.12 1.50 15.65
N LEU A 110 -16.23 1.48 14.65
CA LEU A 110 -14.81 1.77 14.88
C LEU A 110 -14.53 3.27 14.99
N MET A 111 -15.48 4.14 14.68
CA MET A 111 -15.35 5.58 14.88
C MET A 111 -15.19 5.96 16.36
N GLU A 112 -15.64 5.10 17.28
CA GLU A 112 -15.43 5.25 18.72
C GLU A 112 -13.97 4.99 19.14
N GLU A 113 -13.20 4.27 18.31
CA GLU A 113 -11.83 3.84 18.62
C GLU A 113 -10.77 4.53 17.75
N ILE A 114 -11.08 4.80 16.49
CA ILE A 114 -10.16 5.28 15.46
C ILE A 114 -10.68 6.60 14.89
N PRO A 115 -9.88 7.68 14.88
CA PRO A 115 -10.26 8.92 14.21
C PRO A 115 -10.62 8.61 12.75
N THR A 116 -11.87 8.91 12.39
CA THR A 116 -12.45 8.48 11.12
C THR A 116 -13.11 9.66 10.43
N PHE A 117 -12.89 9.76 9.12
CA PHE A 117 -13.61 10.68 8.26
C PHE A 117 -14.45 9.86 7.27
N VAL A 118 -15.78 10.03 7.31
CA VAL A 118 -16.71 9.30 6.43
C VAL A 118 -16.85 10.06 5.11
N VAL A 119 -16.71 9.32 4.01
CA VAL A 119 -16.88 9.82 2.65
C VAL A 119 -17.79 8.87 1.88
N ASP A 120 -18.41 9.39 0.82
CA ASP A 120 -19.32 8.59 0.00
C ASP A 120 -18.51 7.62 -0.89
N PRO A 121 -19.00 6.40 -1.14
CA PRO A 121 -18.44 5.56 -2.18
C PRO A 121 -18.68 6.20 -3.56
N LEU A 122 -18.07 5.63 -4.59
CA LEU A 122 -18.45 5.90 -5.96
C LEU A 122 -19.93 5.56 -6.18
N PRO A 123 -20.64 6.26 -7.08
CA PRO A 123 -22.00 5.90 -7.44
C PRO A 123 -22.11 4.45 -7.87
N GLU A 124 -23.25 3.83 -7.59
CA GLU A 124 -23.48 2.40 -7.85
C GLU A 124 -23.11 2.02 -9.29
N GLY A 125 -22.38 0.91 -9.43
CA GLY A 125 -21.92 0.38 -10.72
C GLY A 125 -20.72 1.10 -11.34
N ARG A 126 -20.30 2.28 -10.84
CA ARG A 126 -19.13 3.00 -11.38
C ARG A 126 -17.81 2.30 -11.09
N ASP A 127 -17.73 1.57 -9.98
CA ASP A 127 -16.53 0.79 -9.64
C ASP A 127 -16.42 -0.53 -10.44
N ARG A 128 -17.50 -0.94 -11.15
CA ARG A 128 -17.60 -2.20 -11.90
C ARG A 128 -17.14 -3.43 -11.07
N GLY A 129 -17.42 -3.42 -9.77
CA GLY A 129 -17.01 -4.47 -8.84
C GLY A 129 -15.53 -4.42 -8.41
N TYR A 130 -14.76 -3.45 -8.87
CA TYR A 130 -13.39 -3.18 -8.44
C TYR A 130 -13.38 -2.13 -7.33
N ILE A 131 -13.62 -2.59 -6.10
CA ILE A 131 -13.80 -1.75 -4.91
C ILE A 131 -12.64 -0.77 -4.64
N VAL A 132 -11.44 -1.08 -5.14
CA VAL A 132 -10.23 -0.24 -4.99
C VAL A 132 -10.42 1.15 -5.64
N LEU A 133 -11.30 1.30 -6.63
CA LEU A 133 -11.60 2.62 -7.23
C LEU A 133 -12.22 3.63 -6.26
N ASN A 134 -12.79 3.15 -5.14
CA ASN A 134 -13.28 4.05 -4.10
C ASN A 134 -12.14 4.80 -3.40
N ARG A 135 -10.91 4.29 -3.43
CA ARG A 135 -9.74 4.90 -2.77
C ARG A 135 -9.38 6.29 -3.32
N PRO A 136 -9.12 6.49 -4.62
CA PRO A 136 -8.84 7.82 -5.14
C PRO A 136 -10.01 8.78 -4.87
N TRP A 137 -11.26 8.30 -4.98
CA TRP A 137 -12.43 9.11 -4.68
C TRP A 137 -12.53 9.52 -3.20
N ALA A 138 -12.15 8.60 -2.30
CA ALA A 138 -12.07 8.87 -0.88
C ALA A 138 -11.06 9.97 -0.56
N PHE A 139 -9.87 9.93 -1.19
CA PHE A 139 -8.87 10.97 -1.04
C PHE A 139 -9.34 12.33 -1.57
N VAL A 140 -10.00 12.37 -2.74
CA VAL A 140 -10.56 13.63 -3.27
C VAL A 140 -11.50 14.27 -2.25
N GLN A 141 -12.47 13.51 -1.72
CA GLN A 141 -13.43 14.04 -0.75
C GLN A 141 -12.78 14.42 0.59
N TRP A 142 -11.87 13.58 1.10
CA TRP A 142 -11.20 13.80 2.37
C TRP A 142 -10.33 15.05 2.32
N LEU A 143 -9.50 15.21 1.30
CA LEU A 143 -8.63 16.38 1.13
C LEU A 143 -9.42 17.69 0.96
N GLN A 144 -10.58 17.63 0.32
CA GLN A 144 -11.44 18.82 0.14
C GLN A 144 -12.15 19.28 1.41
N LYS A 145 -12.47 18.36 2.32
CA LYS A 145 -13.42 18.60 3.41
C LYS A 145 -12.81 18.48 4.80
N ALA A 146 -11.75 17.72 4.98
CA ALA A 146 -11.13 17.50 6.29
C ALA A 146 -10.11 18.59 6.62
N THR A 147 -10.01 18.92 7.90
CA THR A 147 -8.91 19.73 8.42
C THR A 147 -7.75 18.80 8.75
N ILE A 148 -6.62 19.00 8.06
CA ILE A 148 -5.38 18.22 8.23
C ILE A 148 -4.30 19.20 8.67
N GLU A 149 -3.80 19.04 9.89
CA GLU A 149 -2.79 19.93 10.49
C GLU A 149 -1.43 19.80 9.80
N GLU A 150 -1.03 18.58 9.44
CA GLU A 150 0.27 18.33 8.83
C GLU A 150 0.34 18.75 7.35
N ASP A 151 1.55 19.11 6.92
CA ASP A 151 1.86 19.46 5.53
C ASP A 151 2.17 18.24 4.66
N TYR A 152 2.46 17.09 5.28
CA TYR A 152 2.73 15.83 4.60
C TYR A 152 1.67 14.80 4.96
N ILE A 153 1.43 13.86 4.06
CA ILE A 153 0.48 12.76 4.24
C ILE A 153 1.20 11.46 3.89
N LEU A 154 1.13 10.47 4.79
CA LEU A 154 1.40 9.08 4.48
C LEU A 154 0.10 8.44 3.99
N MET A 155 0.05 8.06 2.73
CA MET A 155 -0.97 7.15 2.21
C MET A 155 -0.58 5.72 2.60
N ALA A 156 -1.42 5.06 3.41
CA ALA A 156 -1.21 3.72 3.94
C ALA A 156 -2.37 2.75 3.60
N GLU A 157 -2.13 1.45 3.71
CA GLU A 157 -3.16 0.41 3.56
C GLU A 157 -3.51 -0.23 4.92
N PRO A 158 -4.72 -0.80 5.09
CA PRO A 158 -5.11 -1.48 6.33
C PRO A 158 -4.21 -2.66 6.71
N ASP A 159 -3.54 -3.29 5.74
CA ASP A 159 -2.63 -4.42 5.93
C ASP A 159 -1.16 -4.03 6.14
N HIS A 160 -0.93 -2.79 6.58
CA HIS A 160 0.36 -2.33 7.06
C HIS A 160 0.49 -2.49 8.58
N ILE A 161 1.68 -2.90 9.03
CA ILE A 161 2.12 -2.83 10.43
C ILE A 161 3.33 -1.91 10.50
N PHE A 162 3.30 -0.91 11.39
CA PHE A 162 4.49 -0.12 11.69
C PHE A 162 5.40 -0.89 12.65
N ALA A 163 6.54 -1.36 12.15
CA ALA A 163 7.49 -2.17 12.92
C ALA A 163 8.60 -1.31 13.58
N ASN A 164 8.94 -0.18 12.96
CA ASN A 164 9.92 0.77 13.49
C ASN A 164 9.38 2.21 13.49
N PRO A 165 9.93 3.11 14.34
CA PRO A 165 9.61 4.53 14.29
C PRO A 165 9.87 5.09 12.88
N LEU A 166 8.84 5.63 12.23
CA LEU A 166 8.92 6.11 10.85
C LEU A 166 9.21 7.62 10.81
N PRO A 167 10.38 8.06 10.34
CA PRO A 167 10.63 9.47 10.03
C PRO A 167 9.98 9.86 8.71
N ASN A 168 9.88 11.17 8.43
CA ASN A 168 9.40 11.66 7.15
C ASN A 168 10.46 11.40 6.07
N LEU A 169 10.20 10.37 5.26
CA LEU A 169 11.10 9.93 4.20
C LEU A 169 11.11 10.87 2.99
N ALA A 170 10.11 11.74 2.83
CA ALA A 170 10.07 12.77 1.79
C ALA A 170 11.10 13.87 2.09
N ARG A 171 11.50 14.65 1.07
CA ARG A 171 12.45 15.77 1.21
C ARG A 171 11.95 16.98 0.45
N GLY A 172 11.58 18.05 1.14
CA GLY A 172 10.97 19.21 0.50
C GLY A 172 9.74 18.80 -0.31
N SER A 173 9.72 19.12 -1.60
CA SER A 173 8.67 18.75 -2.56
C SER A 173 8.85 17.36 -3.18
N ASP A 174 9.89 16.61 -2.82
CA ASP A 174 10.14 15.27 -3.34
C ASP A 174 9.47 14.23 -2.43
N PRO A 175 8.31 13.66 -2.82
CA PRO A 175 7.68 12.58 -2.07
C PRO A 175 8.57 11.35 -2.00
N ALA A 176 8.32 10.46 -1.04
CA ALA A 176 8.99 9.16 -0.95
C ALA A 176 7.98 8.04 -1.12
N GLY A 177 8.32 7.03 -1.92
CA GLY A 177 7.44 5.90 -2.22
C GLY A 177 8.20 4.59 -2.32
N PHE A 178 7.50 3.48 -2.10
CA PHE A 178 8.06 2.15 -2.29
C PHE A 178 8.04 1.75 -3.78
N PRO A 179 9.17 1.32 -4.38
CA PRO A 179 9.20 0.85 -5.76
C PRO A 179 8.60 -0.56 -5.87
N PHE A 180 7.57 -0.71 -6.69
CA PHE A 180 6.94 -1.99 -7.00
C PHE A 180 7.51 -2.56 -8.29
N PHE A 181 8.19 -3.71 -8.21
CA PHE A 181 8.84 -4.34 -9.36
C PHE A 181 7.87 -4.68 -10.52
N TYR A 182 6.57 -4.79 -10.23
CA TYR A 182 5.53 -5.09 -11.22
C TYR A 182 4.90 -3.84 -11.86
N ILE A 183 5.20 -2.64 -11.38
CA ILE A 183 4.79 -1.39 -12.03
C ILE A 183 5.88 -1.00 -13.02
N LYS A 184 5.65 -1.31 -14.30
CA LYS A 184 6.65 -1.16 -15.36
C LYS A 184 6.09 -0.35 -16.53
N PRO A 185 6.11 0.99 -16.45
CA PRO A 185 5.57 1.86 -17.50
C PRO A 185 6.20 1.62 -18.88
N SER A 186 7.53 1.46 -18.94
CA SER A 186 8.27 1.23 -20.19
C SER A 186 7.94 -0.10 -20.88
N GLU A 187 7.66 -1.17 -20.12
CA GLU A 187 7.23 -2.46 -20.69
C GLU A 187 5.77 -2.44 -21.17
N ASN A 188 5.01 -1.41 -20.80
CA ASN A 188 3.58 -1.26 -21.11
C ASN A 188 3.28 0.00 -21.94
N GLU A 189 4.25 0.46 -22.73
CA GLU A 189 4.20 1.74 -23.46
C GLU A 189 2.87 1.99 -24.18
N LYS A 190 2.44 1.06 -25.03
CA LYS A 190 1.20 1.22 -25.83
C LYS A 190 -0.02 1.54 -24.96
N ILE A 191 -0.13 0.90 -23.80
CA ILE A 191 -1.26 1.09 -22.87
C ILE A 191 -1.08 2.39 -22.11
N VAL A 192 0.11 2.63 -21.57
CA VAL A 192 0.43 3.84 -20.79
C VAL A 192 0.24 5.11 -21.62
N ARG A 193 0.61 5.11 -22.92
CA ARG A 193 0.47 6.27 -23.81
C ARG A 193 -0.98 6.72 -24.04
N LYS A 194 -1.98 5.87 -23.78
CA LYS A 194 -3.40 6.29 -23.77
C LYS A 194 -3.71 7.33 -22.69
N PHE A 195 -2.96 7.30 -21.58
CA PHE A 195 -3.19 8.12 -20.38
C PHE A 195 -2.02 9.08 -20.08
N PHE A 196 -0.85 8.83 -20.67
CA PHE A 196 0.34 9.68 -20.64
C PHE A 196 0.90 9.91 -22.05
N PRO A 197 0.26 10.78 -22.85
CA PRO A 197 0.66 11.07 -24.23
C PRO A 197 2.12 11.53 -24.35
N GLU A 198 2.73 11.39 -25.53
CA GLU A 198 4.14 11.71 -25.75
C GLU A 198 4.49 13.17 -25.40
N GLU A 199 3.57 14.10 -25.66
CA GLU A 199 3.74 15.51 -25.32
C GLU A 199 3.81 15.80 -23.81
N LYS A 200 3.43 14.83 -22.97
CA LYS A 200 3.54 14.93 -21.51
C LYS A 200 4.91 14.52 -20.99
N GLY A 201 5.72 13.85 -21.79
CA GLY A 201 7.10 13.52 -21.47
C GLY A 201 7.49 12.06 -21.74
N PRO A 202 8.72 11.67 -21.37
CA PRO A 202 9.20 10.31 -21.53
C PRO A 202 8.55 9.36 -20.50
N LEU A 203 8.39 8.08 -20.83
CA LEU A 203 7.86 7.08 -19.89
C LEU A 203 8.70 6.92 -18.62
N THR A 204 10.01 7.23 -18.71
CA THR A 204 10.91 7.26 -17.55
C THR A 204 10.53 8.31 -16.51
N SER A 205 9.65 9.26 -16.84
CA SER A 205 9.06 10.23 -15.91
C SER A 205 8.00 9.61 -14.97
N ILE A 206 7.48 8.43 -15.30
CA ILE A 206 6.54 7.68 -14.46
C ILE A 206 7.34 6.75 -13.54
N ASP A 207 7.31 7.03 -12.25
CA ASP A 207 8.00 6.20 -11.25
C ASP A 207 7.32 4.81 -11.14
N PRO A 208 8.08 3.72 -10.88
CA PRO A 208 7.54 2.37 -10.71
C PRO A 208 6.92 2.20 -9.31
N ILE A 209 5.92 3.00 -8.99
CA ILE A 209 5.31 3.11 -7.66
C ILE A 209 3.79 2.95 -7.74
N GLY A 210 3.15 2.70 -6.59
CA GLY A 210 1.71 2.87 -6.40
C GLY A 210 1.43 3.98 -5.40
N ASN A 211 0.18 4.14 -5.00
CA ASN A 211 -0.20 5.19 -4.05
C ASN A 211 0.27 4.91 -2.61
N SER A 212 0.60 3.66 -2.25
CA SER A 212 0.89 3.26 -0.86
C SER A 212 2.01 2.21 -0.79
N PRO A 213 2.96 2.33 0.16
CA PRO A 213 3.15 3.48 1.04
C PRO A 213 3.82 4.65 0.27
N VAL A 214 3.26 5.85 0.42
CA VAL A 214 3.84 7.10 -0.09
C VAL A 214 3.71 8.20 0.95
N ILE A 215 4.80 8.93 1.23
CA ILE A 215 4.77 10.20 1.97
C ILE A 215 4.89 11.33 0.96
N ILE A 216 3.90 12.21 0.90
CA ILE A 216 3.79 13.29 -0.07
C ILE A 216 3.29 14.58 0.58
N GLN A 217 3.64 15.75 0.06
CA GLN A 217 3.04 17.00 0.52
C GLN A 217 1.54 17.01 0.26
N LYS A 218 0.74 17.45 1.24
CA LYS A 218 -0.71 17.60 1.14
C LYS A 218 -1.11 18.39 -0.11
N SER A 219 -0.44 19.50 -0.38
CA SER A 219 -0.70 20.38 -1.53
C SER A 219 -0.41 19.73 -2.90
N GLN A 220 0.53 18.78 -2.97
CA GLN A 220 0.76 17.97 -4.17
C GLN A 220 -0.33 16.92 -4.32
N LEU A 221 -0.68 16.24 -3.22
CA LEU A 221 -1.73 15.21 -3.24
C LEU A 221 -3.10 15.80 -3.59
N GLU A 222 -3.44 17.00 -3.13
CA GLU A 222 -4.65 17.75 -3.51
C GLU A 222 -4.76 17.96 -5.03
N LYS A 223 -3.62 18.17 -5.72
CA LYS A 223 -3.57 18.32 -7.18
C LYS A 223 -3.64 16.98 -7.90
N ILE A 224 -2.98 15.96 -7.37
CA ILE A 224 -2.89 14.63 -7.98
C ILE A 224 -4.20 13.86 -7.83
N ALA A 225 -4.86 13.91 -6.67
CA ALA A 225 -5.99 13.03 -6.35
C ALA A 225 -7.16 13.09 -7.36
N PRO A 226 -7.59 14.26 -7.86
CA PRO A 226 -8.62 14.32 -8.91
C PRO A 226 -8.17 13.69 -10.23
N THR A 227 -6.91 13.88 -10.63
CA THR A 227 -6.35 13.26 -11.84
C THR A 227 -6.21 11.75 -11.66
N TRP A 228 -5.74 11.29 -10.51
CA TRP A 228 -5.65 9.88 -10.15
C TRP A 228 -7.02 9.19 -10.21
N MET A 229 -8.06 9.81 -9.64
CA MET A 229 -9.44 9.32 -9.76
C MET A 229 -9.88 9.19 -11.23
N ASN A 230 -9.70 10.25 -12.01
CA ASN A 230 -10.16 10.28 -13.40
C ASN A 230 -9.41 9.25 -14.27
N VAL A 231 -8.09 9.16 -14.14
CA VAL A 231 -7.29 8.16 -14.87
C VAL A 231 -7.70 6.76 -14.45
N SER A 232 -7.93 6.51 -13.15
CA SER A 232 -8.37 5.19 -12.67
C SER A 232 -9.71 4.76 -13.29
N LEU A 233 -10.67 5.68 -13.38
CA LEU A 233 -11.97 5.42 -14.02
C LEU A 233 -11.82 5.20 -15.53
N GLN A 234 -11.03 6.02 -16.22
CA GLN A 234 -10.78 5.86 -17.67
C GLN A 234 -10.09 4.53 -17.97
N MET A 235 -9.10 4.14 -17.17
CA MET A 235 -8.44 2.84 -17.30
C MET A 235 -9.41 1.69 -17.06
N LYS A 236 -10.32 1.82 -16.07
CA LYS A 236 -11.34 0.80 -15.81
C LYS A 236 -12.37 0.70 -16.95
N ASP A 237 -12.64 1.81 -17.61
CA ASP A 237 -13.57 1.88 -18.73
C ASP A 237 -12.94 1.35 -20.05
N ASP A 238 -11.62 1.34 -20.19
CA ASP A 238 -10.87 0.78 -21.34
C ASP A 238 -10.60 -0.73 -21.16
N PRO A 239 -11.23 -1.63 -21.95
CA PRO A 239 -11.12 -3.08 -21.73
C PRO A 239 -9.71 -3.64 -21.92
N GLU A 240 -8.88 -3.05 -22.78
CA GLU A 240 -7.49 -3.48 -22.99
C GLU A 240 -6.65 -3.16 -21.74
N THR A 241 -6.83 -1.98 -21.16
CA THR A 241 -6.13 -1.52 -19.95
C THR A 241 -6.60 -2.26 -18.72
N ASP A 242 -7.92 -2.41 -18.51
CA ASP A 242 -8.48 -3.16 -17.38
C ASP A 242 -7.99 -4.61 -17.39
N LYS A 243 -7.95 -5.24 -18.57
CA LYS A 243 -7.42 -6.60 -18.70
C LYS A 243 -5.91 -6.66 -18.42
N ALA A 244 -5.14 -5.68 -18.88
CA ALA A 244 -3.68 -5.70 -18.76
C ALA A 244 -3.20 -5.41 -17.33
N PHE A 245 -3.75 -4.40 -16.67
CA PHE A 245 -3.31 -4.00 -15.32
C PHE A 245 -4.13 -4.65 -14.21
N GLY A 246 -5.37 -5.03 -14.46
CA GLY A 246 -6.22 -5.75 -13.52
C GLY A 246 -6.21 -5.12 -12.13
N TRP A 247 -5.77 -5.87 -11.12
CA TRP A 247 -5.80 -5.44 -9.72
C TRP A 247 -4.85 -4.29 -9.38
N VAL A 248 -3.81 -4.04 -10.20
CA VAL A 248 -2.82 -2.96 -9.97
C VAL A 248 -3.10 -1.72 -10.82
N LEU A 249 -4.24 -1.68 -11.51
CA LEU A 249 -4.65 -0.56 -12.38
C LEU A 249 -4.67 0.77 -11.64
N GLU A 250 -5.20 0.81 -10.43
CA GLU A 250 -5.24 2.04 -9.61
C GLU A 250 -3.82 2.55 -9.30
N MET A 251 -2.87 1.64 -9.02
CA MET A 251 -1.47 2.00 -8.77
C MET A 251 -0.81 2.64 -10.01
N TYR A 252 -1.05 2.08 -11.20
CA TYR A 252 -0.62 2.68 -12.46
C TYR A 252 -1.24 4.07 -12.66
N ALA A 253 -2.52 4.23 -12.33
CA ALA A 253 -3.20 5.52 -12.43
C ALA A 253 -2.59 6.55 -11.47
N TYR A 254 -2.21 6.18 -10.25
CA TYR A 254 -1.50 7.08 -9.32
C TYR A 254 -0.13 7.50 -9.86
N ALA A 255 0.66 6.55 -10.37
CA ALA A 255 1.97 6.83 -10.94
C ALA A 255 1.88 7.78 -12.16
N ILE A 256 0.94 7.53 -13.06
CA ILE A 256 0.69 8.39 -14.22
C ILE A 256 0.18 9.76 -13.79
N ALA A 257 -0.76 9.84 -12.85
CA ALA A 257 -1.27 11.11 -12.34
C ALA A 257 -0.14 11.94 -11.72
N SER A 258 0.75 11.31 -10.95
CA SER A 258 1.93 11.98 -10.40
C SER A 258 2.82 12.55 -11.50
N ALA A 259 3.13 11.76 -12.54
CA ALA A 259 3.93 12.20 -13.67
C ALA A 259 3.27 13.34 -14.48
N LEU A 260 1.95 13.30 -14.68
CA LEU A 260 1.18 14.36 -15.34
C LEU A 260 1.28 15.70 -14.60
N HIS A 261 1.50 15.67 -13.29
CA HIS A 261 1.72 16.85 -12.44
C HIS A 261 3.21 17.15 -12.18
N GLY A 262 4.13 16.47 -12.88
CA GLY A 262 5.57 16.68 -12.74
C GLY A 262 6.15 16.22 -11.40
N VAL A 263 5.46 15.34 -10.67
CA VAL A 263 5.88 14.85 -9.36
C VAL A 263 6.73 13.58 -9.50
N ARG A 264 7.91 13.60 -8.87
CA ARG A 264 8.90 12.52 -8.87
C ARG A 264 9.17 12.04 -7.46
N HIS A 265 9.29 10.73 -7.28
CA HIS A 265 9.44 10.10 -5.96
C HIS A 265 10.89 9.71 -5.68
N ILE A 266 11.30 9.90 -4.44
CA ILE A 266 12.45 9.22 -3.84
C ILE A 266 12.04 7.75 -3.62
N LEU A 267 12.61 6.85 -4.42
CA LEU A 267 12.33 5.43 -4.32
C LEU A 267 13.03 4.82 -3.09
N ARG A 268 12.25 4.24 -2.17
CA ARG A 268 12.73 3.70 -0.89
C ARG A 268 12.40 2.21 -0.77
N LYS A 269 13.37 1.35 -1.10
CA LYS A 269 13.25 -0.11 -0.90
C LYS A 269 13.16 -0.50 0.57
N ASP A 270 13.68 0.33 1.47
CA ASP A 270 13.63 0.16 2.92
C ASP A 270 12.33 0.66 3.55
N PHE A 271 11.38 1.16 2.76
CA PHE A 271 10.11 1.69 3.27
C PHE A 271 9.24 0.57 3.85
N MET A 272 9.12 -0.55 3.14
CA MET A 272 8.35 -1.70 3.60
C MET A 272 8.98 -3.04 3.19
N ILE A 273 8.55 -4.10 3.86
CA ILE A 273 8.82 -5.50 3.51
C ILE A 273 7.52 -6.28 3.28
N GLN A 274 7.60 -7.38 2.55
CA GLN A 274 6.47 -8.23 2.18
C GLN A 274 6.74 -9.71 2.52
N PRO A 275 6.47 -10.14 3.75
CA PRO A 275 6.56 -11.55 4.12
C PRO A 275 5.57 -12.40 3.30
N PRO A 276 5.91 -13.67 2.99
CA PRO A 276 7.08 -14.41 3.47
C PRO A 276 8.35 -14.22 2.62
N TRP A 277 8.33 -13.31 1.63
CA TRP A 277 9.43 -13.13 0.69
C TRP A 277 10.63 -12.41 1.30
N ASP A 278 10.36 -11.36 2.06
CA ASP A 278 11.37 -10.67 2.85
C ASP A 278 11.48 -11.32 4.23
N LEU A 279 12.70 -11.73 4.61
CA LEU A 279 12.93 -12.59 5.79
C LEU A 279 13.21 -11.83 7.09
N LYS A 280 13.56 -10.53 7.01
CA LYS A 280 14.00 -9.72 8.14
C LYS A 280 13.30 -8.37 8.15
N VAL A 281 12.90 -7.89 9.32
CA VAL A 281 12.37 -6.53 9.49
C VAL A 281 13.54 -5.55 9.52
N GLY A 282 14.54 -5.80 10.37
CA GLY A 282 15.72 -4.96 10.47
C GLY A 282 15.38 -3.48 10.70
N LYS A 283 15.86 -2.61 9.80
CA LYS A 283 15.62 -1.16 9.86
C LYS A 283 14.44 -0.68 8.99
N THR A 284 13.69 -1.60 8.39
CA THR A 284 12.53 -1.22 7.56
C THR A 284 11.36 -0.79 8.42
N PHE A 285 10.45 0.02 7.88
CA PHE A 285 9.45 0.71 8.72
C PHE A 285 8.10 0.00 8.75
N ILE A 286 7.69 -0.59 7.62
CA ILE A 286 6.37 -1.18 7.44
C ILE A 286 6.50 -2.66 7.08
N ILE A 287 5.70 -3.50 7.71
CA ILE A 287 5.42 -4.87 7.25
C ILE A 287 4.09 -4.84 6.50
N HIS A 288 4.11 -5.21 5.23
CA HIS A 288 2.90 -5.39 4.41
C HIS A 288 2.55 -6.87 4.34
N TYR A 289 1.57 -7.30 5.17
CA TYR A 289 1.19 -8.71 5.28
C TYR A 289 0.20 -9.14 4.18
N THR A 290 0.57 -8.88 2.92
CA THR A 290 -0.31 -9.09 1.77
C THR A 290 -0.41 -10.56 1.34
N TYR A 291 0.67 -11.34 1.52
CA TYR A 291 0.76 -12.74 1.10
C TYR A 291 0.43 -13.71 2.24
N GLY A 292 -0.08 -14.88 1.87
CA GLY A 292 -0.23 -16.00 2.81
C GLY A 292 1.14 -16.51 3.25
N CYS A 293 1.29 -16.71 4.55
CA CYS A 293 2.45 -17.29 5.21
C CYS A 293 2.11 -18.74 5.58
N ASP A 294 2.57 -19.70 4.77
CA ASP A 294 2.28 -21.12 4.93
C ASP A 294 3.56 -21.88 5.25
N TYR A 295 3.64 -22.53 6.40
CA TYR A 295 4.84 -23.21 6.90
C TYR A 295 4.55 -24.62 7.41
N SER A 296 5.52 -25.53 7.26
CA SER A 296 5.53 -26.81 8.00
C SER A 296 5.86 -26.58 9.47
N LEU A 297 5.64 -27.58 10.33
CA LEU A 297 5.98 -27.51 11.75
C LEU A 297 7.49 -27.40 12.03
N GLU A 298 8.34 -27.68 11.04
CA GLU A 298 9.79 -27.43 11.08
C GLU A 298 10.19 -26.03 10.58
N GLY A 299 9.23 -25.15 10.31
CA GLY A 299 9.48 -23.77 9.90
C GLY A 299 9.85 -23.61 8.42
N LYS A 300 9.53 -24.59 7.56
CA LYS A 300 9.80 -24.52 6.12
C LYS A 300 8.60 -23.96 5.35
N LEU A 301 8.83 -22.94 4.52
CA LEU A 301 7.79 -22.33 3.69
C LEU A 301 7.22 -23.36 2.69
N THR A 302 5.89 -23.47 2.59
CA THR A 302 5.22 -24.39 1.68
C THR A 302 4.63 -23.65 0.49
N TYR A 303 5.30 -23.71 -0.66
CA TYR A 303 4.87 -23.01 -1.87
C TYR A 303 3.57 -23.60 -2.46
N GLY A 304 2.58 -22.73 -2.68
CA GLY A 304 1.34 -23.09 -3.37
C GLY A 304 0.46 -24.10 -2.63
N LYS A 305 0.74 -24.35 -1.35
CA LYS A 305 0.00 -25.30 -0.51
C LYS A 305 -0.30 -24.67 0.84
N ILE A 306 -1.44 -25.04 1.41
CA ILE A 306 -1.77 -24.69 2.80
C ILE A 306 -0.77 -25.40 3.71
N GLY A 307 -0.02 -24.62 4.49
CA GLY A 307 0.94 -25.13 5.46
C GLY A 307 0.27 -25.72 6.70
N GLU A 308 1.03 -26.47 7.48
CA GLU A 308 0.55 -26.97 8.79
C GLU A 308 0.34 -25.83 9.78
N TRP A 309 1.18 -24.79 9.70
CA TRP A 309 0.90 -23.49 10.26
C TRP A 309 0.62 -22.49 9.13
N ARG A 310 -0.42 -21.68 9.28
CA ARG A 310 -0.81 -20.67 8.29
C ARG A 310 -1.21 -19.36 8.96
N PHE A 311 -0.72 -18.27 8.41
CA PHE A 311 -1.37 -16.97 8.50
C PHE A 311 -1.67 -16.43 7.09
N ASP A 312 -2.96 -16.31 6.75
CA ASP A 312 -3.41 -15.53 5.59
C ASP A 312 -4.60 -14.68 6.02
N LYS A 313 -4.50 -13.37 5.82
CA LYS A 313 -5.58 -12.43 6.11
C LYS A 313 -6.89 -12.81 5.42
N ARG A 314 -6.84 -13.48 4.26
CA ARG A 314 -8.02 -13.93 3.49
C ARG A 314 -8.77 -15.07 4.16
N THR A 315 -8.19 -15.74 5.15
CA THR A 315 -8.93 -16.67 6.03
C THR A 315 -9.90 -15.93 6.96
N TYR A 316 -9.71 -14.62 7.14
CA TYR A 316 -10.44 -13.75 8.08
C TYR A 316 -11.30 -12.71 7.36
N ILE A 317 -11.97 -13.12 6.27
CA ILE A 317 -12.87 -12.23 5.50
C ILE A 317 -14.16 -11.93 6.27
N LEU A 318 -14.76 -12.98 6.86
CA LEU A 318 -16.06 -12.89 7.52
C LEU A 318 -15.96 -12.61 9.03
N ASN A 319 -14.79 -12.88 9.62
CA ASN A 319 -14.55 -12.74 11.05
C ASN A 319 -13.15 -12.21 11.29
N ALA A 320 -12.94 -11.45 12.37
CA ALA A 320 -11.61 -11.07 12.81
C ALA A 320 -10.78 -12.31 13.22
N PRO A 321 -9.45 -12.26 13.14
CA PRO A 321 -8.61 -13.33 13.66
C PRO A 321 -8.86 -13.58 15.16
N PRO A 322 -8.77 -14.84 15.64
CA PRO A 322 -8.92 -15.14 17.05
C PRO A 322 -7.82 -14.45 17.88
N ARG A 323 -8.12 -14.11 19.14
CA ARG A 323 -7.14 -13.42 20.02
C ARG A 323 -5.90 -14.27 20.31
N ASN A 324 -6.02 -15.59 20.21
CA ASN A 324 -5.01 -16.59 20.50
C ASN A 324 -4.55 -17.30 19.21
N LEU A 325 -4.21 -16.54 18.17
CA LEU A 325 -3.50 -17.08 17.02
C LEU A 325 -2.24 -17.83 17.48
N SER A 326 -2.04 -19.03 16.95
CA SER A 326 -0.82 -19.79 17.20
C SER A 326 0.39 -19.02 16.67
N LEU A 327 1.45 -18.96 17.47
CA LEU A 327 2.73 -18.45 17.00
C LEU A 327 3.28 -19.37 15.89
N PRO A 328 4.01 -18.81 14.92
CA PRO A 328 4.68 -19.62 13.91
C PRO A 328 5.67 -20.61 14.55
N PRO A 329 5.92 -21.77 13.90
CA PRO A 329 6.86 -22.76 14.39
C PRO A 329 8.30 -22.21 14.44
N PRO A 330 9.20 -22.83 15.24
CA PRO A 330 10.62 -22.50 15.23
C PRO A 330 11.20 -22.57 13.81
N GLY A 331 12.10 -21.64 13.47
CA GLY A 331 12.73 -21.57 12.15
C GLY A 331 12.01 -20.67 11.14
N VAL A 332 10.78 -20.21 11.45
CA VAL A 332 10.09 -19.20 10.64
C VAL A 332 10.84 -17.84 10.73
N PRO A 333 10.97 -17.10 9.63
CA PRO A 333 11.71 -15.84 9.60
C PRO A 333 11.17 -14.76 10.54
N GLU A 334 12.07 -13.87 10.99
CA GLU A 334 11.78 -12.73 11.88
C GLU A 334 10.59 -11.89 11.39
N SER A 335 10.51 -11.67 10.07
CA SER A 335 9.47 -10.88 9.42
C SER A 335 8.04 -11.43 9.56
N VAL A 336 7.90 -12.69 9.97
CA VAL A 336 6.60 -13.35 10.25
C VAL A 336 6.36 -13.50 11.76
N VAL A 337 7.42 -13.58 12.56
CA VAL A 337 7.38 -13.81 14.01
C VAL A 337 7.20 -12.50 14.80
N CYS A 338 7.93 -11.46 14.41
CA CYS A 338 8.02 -10.18 15.12
C CYS A 338 7.36 -9.05 14.32
N PRO A 339 6.36 -8.36 14.89
CA PRO A 339 6.02 -6.99 14.52
C PRO A 339 6.82 -5.94 15.32
#